data_AF-A0A965Y7M2-F1
#
_entry.id   AF-A0A965Y7M2-F1
#
_cell.length_a   1.000
_cell.length_b   1.000
_cell.length_c   1.000
_cell.angle_alpha   90.00
_cell.angle_beta   90.00
_cell.angle_gamma   90.00
#
_symmetry.space_group_name_H-M   'P 1'
#
loop_
_entity.id
_entity.type
_entity.pdbx_description
1 polymer ?
#
loop_
_entity_poly.entity_id
_entity_poly.type
_entity_poly.pdbx_seq_one_letter_code
_entity_poly.pdbx_strand_id
1 'polypeptide(L)'
;MLLMFKILAGVALLVFASLLSFVFEGVDRIVHARMQLRIGPPLFQPFLDLLKLLGKENIVPRRAIPWAFNGAPWVSASAAMMILLYV
;
A
#
# COMPACT_ATOMS: atom_id res chain seq x y z
N MET A 1 -0.82 24.68 19.78
CA MET A 1 -1.88 23.67 20.02
C MET A 1 -2.54 23.20 18.73
N LEU A 2 -3.14 24.11 17.93
CA LEU A 2 -3.82 23.74 16.67
C LEU A 2 -2.93 23.04 15.63
N LEU A 3 -1.67 23.46 15.48
CA LEU A 3 -0.73 22.84 14.55
C LEU A 3 -0.43 21.38 14.90
N MET A 4 -0.17 21.09 16.19
CA MET A 4 0.11 19.72 16.65
C MET A 4 -1.09 18.80 16.43
N PHE A 5 -2.31 19.30 16.65
CA PHE A 5 -3.53 18.54 16.41
C PHE A 5 -3.71 18.20 14.92
N LYS A 6 -3.43 19.15 14.01
CA LYS A 6 -3.48 18.90 12.56
C LYS A 6 -2.48 17.84 12.10
N ILE A 7 -1.25 17.89 12.62
CA ILE A 7 -0.23 16.88 12.29
C ILE A 7 -0.67 15.50 12.79
N LEU A 8 -1.16 15.41 14.03
CA LEU A 8 -1.65 14.15 14.59
C LEU A 8 -2.82 13.58 13.77
N ALA A 9 -3.80 14.42 13.42
CA ALA A 9 -4.95 14.02 12.61
C ALA A 9 -4.53 13.56 11.21
N GLY A 10 -3.59 14.28 10.56
CA GLY A 10 -3.08 13.90 9.25
C GLY A 10 -2.34 12.55 9.27
N VAL A 11 -1.49 12.32 10.28
CA VAL A 11 -0.82 11.02 10.44
C VAL A 11 -1.83 9.90 10.68
N ALA A 12 -2.82 10.13 11.56
CA ALA A 12 -3.87 9.16 11.82
C ALA A 12 -4.67 8.82 10.54
N LEU A 13 -5.00 9.82 9.73
CA LEU A 13 -5.69 9.65 8.46
C LEU A 13 -4.88 8.79 7.49
N LEU A 14 -3.58 9.07 7.32
CA LEU A 14 -2.70 8.30 6.43
C LEU A 14 -2.58 6.83 6.83
N VAL A 15 -2.43 6.56 8.13
CA VAL A 15 -2.36 5.19 8.66
C VAL A 15 -3.70 4.48 8.44
N PHE A 16 -4.81 5.13 8.77
CA PHE A 16 -6.14 4.57 8.60
C PHE A 16 -6.44 4.26 7.13
N ALA A 17 -6.18 5.21 6.23
CA ALA A 17 -6.39 5.03 4.80
C ALA A 17 -5.54 3.87 4.24
N SER A 18 -4.27 3.78 4.64
CA SER A 18 -3.38 2.70 4.20
C SER A 18 -3.90 1.32 4.64
N LEU A 19 -4.31 1.18 5.90
CA LEU A 19 -4.89 -0.06 6.41
C LEU A 19 -6.19 -0.43 5.68
N LEU A 20 -7.04 0.58 5.44
CA LEU A 20 -8.29 0.41 4.70
C LEU A 20 -8.01 -0.07 3.27
N SER A 21 -7.02 0.50 2.58
CA SER A 21 -6.62 0.07 1.22
C SER A 21 -6.28 -1.42 1.14
N PHE A 22 -5.57 -1.98 2.12
CA PHE A 22 -5.28 -3.42 2.15
C PHE A 22 -6.54 -4.28 2.31
N VAL A 23 -7.52 -3.83 3.11
CA VAL A 23 -8.80 -4.53 3.24
C VAL A 23 -9.59 -4.47 1.93
N PHE A 24 -9.62 -3.30 1.27
CA PHE A 24 -10.27 -3.13 -0.03
C PHE A 24 -9.68 -4.05 -1.10
N GLU A 25 -8.35 -4.15 -1.18
CA GLU A 25 -7.65 -5.11 -2.06
C GLU A 25 -8.09 -6.57 -1.78
N GLY A 26 -8.26 -6.93 -0.52
CA GLY A 26 -8.74 -8.26 -0.13
C GLY A 26 -10.17 -8.53 -0.60
N VAL A 27 -11.07 -7.55 -0.44
CA VAL A 27 -12.45 -7.62 -0.93
C VAL A 27 -12.47 -7.72 -2.46
N ASP A 28 -11.70 -6.89 -3.15
CA ASP A 28 -11.62 -6.86 -4.61
C ASP A 28 -11.21 -8.23 -5.18
N ARG A 29 -10.20 -8.87 -4.58
CA ARG A 29 -9.78 -10.23 -4.96
C ARG A 29 -10.87 -11.28 -4.76
N ILE A 30 -11.67 -11.16 -3.70
CA ILE A 30 -12.81 -12.06 -3.46
C ILE A 30 -13.88 -11.82 -4.52
N VAL A 31 -14.21 -10.57 -4.83
CA VAL A 31 -15.19 -10.20 -5.85
C VAL A 31 -14.77 -10.75 -7.21
N HIS A 32 -13.52 -10.51 -7.62
CA HIS A 32 -12.96 -11.05 -8.86
C HIS A 32 -12.98 -12.59 -8.91
N ALA A 33 -12.69 -13.26 -7.80
CA ALA A 33 -12.77 -14.72 -7.73
C ALA A 33 -14.22 -15.22 -7.89
N ARG A 34 -15.20 -14.55 -7.28
CA ARG A 34 -16.62 -14.91 -7.42
C ARG A 34 -17.13 -14.68 -8.84
N MET A 35 -16.71 -13.62 -9.51
CA MET A 35 -17.00 -13.37 -10.93
C MET A 35 -16.46 -14.49 -11.84
N GLN A 36 -15.34 -15.10 -11.45
CA GLN A 36 -14.73 -16.22 -12.16
C GLN A 36 -15.22 -17.60 -11.69
N LEU A 37 -16.31 -17.66 -10.91
CA LEU A 37 -16.88 -18.90 -10.36
C LEU A 37 -15.87 -19.76 -9.57
N ARG A 38 -14.89 -19.12 -8.91
CA ARG A 38 -13.93 -19.77 -8.01
C ARG A 38 -14.07 -19.27 -6.58
N ILE A 39 -13.60 -20.07 -5.62
CA ILE A 39 -13.50 -19.63 -4.22
C ILE A 39 -12.29 -18.70 -4.10
N GLY A 40 -12.54 -17.48 -3.63
CA GLY A 40 -11.50 -16.46 -3.45
C GLY A 40 -10.61 -16.70 -2.23
N PRO A 41 -9.47 -16.00 -2.17
CA PRO A 41 -8.57 -16.04 -1.02
C PRO A 41 -9.22 -15.40 0.23
N PRO A 42 -8.68 -15.64 1.45
CA PRO A 42 -9.17 -15.00 2.66
C PRO A 42 -8.94 -13.49 2.65
N LEU A 43 -9.78 -12.73 3.38
CA LEU A 43 -9.73 -11.26 3.40
C LEU A 43 -8.37 -10.70 3.85
N PHE A 44 -7.70 -11.36 4.80
CA PHE A 44 -6.40 -10.94 5.33
C PHE A 44 -5.20 -11.35 4.45
N GLN A 45 -5.44 -11.99 3.31
CA GLN A 45 -4.38 -12.41 2.38
C GLN A 45 -3.42 -11.27 1.97
N PRO A 46 -3.89 -10.04 1.66
CA PRO A 46 -2.99 -8.94 1.26
C PRO A 46 -1.95 -8.58 2.33
N PHE A 47 -2.28 -8.72 3.62
CA PHE A 47 -1.33 -8.49 4.71
C PHE A 47 -0.25 -9.58 4.75
N LEU A 48 -0.63 -10.85 4.54
CA LEU A 48 0.31 -11.96 4.46
C LEU A 48 1.23 -11.84 3.26
N ASP A 49 0.70 -11.36 2.13
CA ASP A 49 1.49 -11.13 0.91
C ASP A 49 2.53 -10.01 1.13
N LEU A 50 2.17 -8.94 1.84
CA LEU A 50 3.12 -7.89 2.20
C LEU A 50 4.27 -8.45 3.05
N LEU A 51 3.96 -9.20 4.11
CA LEU A 51 4.98 -9.82 4.97
C LEU A 51 5.88 -10.78 4.18
N LYS A 52 5.29 -11.55 3.26
CA LYS A 52 6.02 -12.46 2.38
C LYS A 52 6.97 -11.71 1.45
N LEU A 53 6.58 -10.55 0.92
CA LEU A 53 7.42 -9.73 0.03
C LEU A 53 8.55 -9.04 0.79
N LEU A 54 8.30 -8.56 2.01
CA LEU A 54 9.33 -7.95 2.86
C LEU A 54 10.45 -8.93 3.23
N GLY A 55 10.17 -10.23 3.25
CA GLY A 55 11.16 -11.28 3.48
C GLY A 55 11.97 -11.69 2.24
N LYS A 56 11.73 -11.10 1.06
CA LYS A 56 12.44 -11.45 -0.17
C LYS A 56 13.66 -10.55 -0.41
N GLU A 57 14.62 -11.08 -1.16
CA GLU A 57 15.78 -10.33 -1.64
C GLU A 57 15.38 -9.29 -2.69
N ASN A 58 15.95 -8.09 -2.57
CA ASN A 58 15.78 -7.02 -3.55
C ASN A 58 16.83 -7.19 -4.67
N ILE A 59 16.36 -7.51 -5.87
CA ILE A 59 17.22 -7.73 -7.04
C ILE A 59 17.20 -6.48 -7.92
N VAL A 60 18.33 -5.77 -7.99
CA VAL A 60 18.50 -4.60 -8.88
C VAL A 60 19.30 -5.01 -10.13
N PRO A 61 18.77 -4.80 -11.35
CA PRO A 61 19.49 -5.13 -12.58
C PRO A 61 20.80 -4.34 -12.73
N ARG A 62 21.86 -4.96 -13.24
CA ARG A 62 23.18 -4.30 -13.43
C ARG A 62 23.15 -3.07 -14.35
N ARG A 63 22.19 -3.01 -15.29
CA ARG A 63 22.01 -1.88 -16.23
C ARG A 63 21.06 -0.81 -15.71
N ALA A 64 20.42 -1.03 -14.57
CA ALA A 64 19.49 -0.06 -13.99
C ALA A 64 20.25 1.02 -13.22
N ILE A 65 19.70 2.23 -13.23
CA ILE A 65 20.18 3.33 -12.39
C ILE A 65 19.69 3.05 -10.95
N PRO A 66 20.57 2.69 -10.00
CA PRO A 66 20.13 2.10 -8.73
C PRO A 66 19.28 3.05 -7.87
N TRP A 67 19.65 4.34 -7.84
CA TRP A 67 18.93 5.34 -7.05
C TRP A 67 17.52 5.60 -7.60
N ALA A 68 17.37 5.64 -8.94
CA ALA A 68 16.08 5.87 -9.57
C ALA A 68 15.17 4.65 -9.43
N PHE A 69 15.72 3.44 -9.62
CA PHE A 69 14.98 2.19 -9.49
C PHE A 69 14.44 1.98 -8.07
N ASN A 70 15.28 2.20 -7.06
CA ASN A 70 14.86 2.07 -5.66
C ASN A 70 14.03 3.27 -5.18
N GLY A 71 14.23 4.46 -5.76
CA GLY A 71 13.51 5.68 -5.40
C GLY A 71 12.10 5.77 -5.98
N ALA A 72 11.85 5.21 -7.16
CA ALA A 72 10.56 5.31 -7.85
C ALA A 72 9.37 4.81 -7.01
N PRO A 73 9.43 3.65 -6.31
CA PRO A 73 8.34 3.20 -5.44
C PRO A 73 8.02 4.18 -4.32
N TRP A 74 9.04 4.80 -3.72
CA TRP A 74 8.86 5.79 -2.65
C TRP A 74 8.18 7.06 -3.17
N VAL A 75 8.62 7.57 -4.32
CA VAL A 75 8.02 8.74 -4.96
C VAL A 75 6.54 8.47 -5.30
N SER A 76 6.24 7.28 -5.85
CA SER A 76 4.86 6.88 -6.16
C SER A 76 3.98 6.82 -4.91
N ALA A 77 4.48 6.24 -3.82
CA ALA A 77 3.74 6.14 -2.57
C ALA A 77 3.48 7.52 -1.95
N SER A 78 4.50 8.39 -1.91
CA SER A 78 4.37 9.76 -1.39
C SER A 78 3.38 10.59 -2.22
N ALA A 79 3.43 10.48 -3.54
CA ALA A 79 2.50 11.19 -4.42
C ALA A 79 1.04 10.76 -4.19
N ALA A 80 0.79 9.46 -4.02
CA ALA A 80 -0.54 8.93 -3.72
C ALA A 80 -1.05 9.40 -2.35
N MET A 81 -0.19 9.37 -1.32
CA MET A 81 -0.53 9.82 0.04
C MET A 81 -0.79 11.33 0.11
N MET A 82 -0.10 12.13 -0.71
CA MET A 82 -0.24 13.59 -0.71
C MET A 82 -1.67 14.04 -1.08
N ILE A 83 -2.36 13.29 -1.94
CA ILE A 83 -3.76 13.57 -2.31
C ILE A 83 -4.68 13.48 -1.09
N LEU A 84 -4.42 12.54 -0.17
CA LEU A 84 -5.24 12.36 1.03
C LEU A 84 -5.08 13.49 2.05
N LEU A 85 -3.95 14.19 2.03
CA LEU A 85 -3.67 15.33 2.91
C LEU A 85 -4.27 16.65 2.41
N TYR A 86 -4.71 16.68 1.16
CA TYR A 86 -5.37 17.86 0.57
C TYR A 86 -6.85 17.97 0.96
N VAL A 87 -7.47 16.84 1.35
CA VAL A 87 -8.84 16.76 1.87
C VAL A 87 -8.85 17.13 3.36
#